data_AF-A0A255Z1C3-F1
#
_entry.id   AF-A0A255Z1C3-F1
#
_cell.length_a   1.000
_cell.length_b   1.000
_cell.length_c   1.000
_cell.angle_alpha   90.00
_cell.angle_beta   90.00
_cell.angle_gamma   90.00
#
_symmetry.space_group_name_H-M   'P 1'
#
loop_
_entity.id
_entity.type
_entity.pdbx_description
1 polymer ?
#
loop_
_entity_poly.entity_id
_entity_poly.type
_entity_poly.pdbx_seq_one_letter_code
_entity_poly.pdbx_strand_id
1 'polypeptide(L)'
;MKKFLLLCIIAGFFASCARATAQGAEVNSPVLEKNTEGIIPVEHPFYDIIKDPDSYSIKDIDSYYRKEFLKVDTPDYIPNLKNYAFKILMEKGLPEHGTQEEKLFYLNEQLRLDDNFPNINNFYSLLLSSRDFLKDEELTGMADAFYEKNNKSIEKATWPTETQKRNKEKTLRMAHRKFRLDLRFH
;
A
#
# COMPACT_ATOMS: atom_id res chain seq x y z
N MET A 1 56.10 -55.77 -26.36
CA MET A 1 55.47 -57.10 -26.26
C MET A 1 54.77 -57.22 -24.91
N LYS A 2 53.57 -57.80 -24.92
CA LYS A 2 52.80 -58.36 -23.78
C LYS A 2 52.10 -57.38 -22.81
N LYS A 3 50.78 -57.32 -23.02
CA LYS A 3 49.70 -57.09 -22.06
C LYS A 3 49.91 -57.87 -20.76
N PHE A 4 49.48 -57.33 -19.62
CA PHE A 4 48.76 -58.11 -18.61
C PHE A 4 47.75 -57.22 -17.87
N LEU A 5 46.48 -57.64 -17.99
CA LEU A 5 45.35 -57.32 -17.14
C LEU A 5 45.55 -58.06 -15.80
N LEU A 6 45.18 -57.46 -14.67
CA LEU A 6 44.56 -58.22 -13.59
C LEU A 6 43.61 -57.35 -12.77
N LEU A 7 42.31 -57.68 -12.88
CA LEU A 7 41.27 -57.34 -11.91
C LEU A 7 41.59 -58.02 -10.57
N CYS A 8 41.37 -57.34 -9.46
CA CYS A 8 40.85 -57.95 -8.23
C CYS A 8 39.93 -56.96 -7.50
N ILE A 9 38.69 -57.43 -7.32
CA ILE A 9 37.57 -56.84 -6.59
C ILE A 9 37.70 -57.21 -5.12
N ILE A 10 37.67 -56.25 -4.18
CA ILE A 10 37.26 -56.43 -2.76
C ILE A 10 36.70 -55.06 -2.30
N ALA A 11 35.38 -54.84 -2.32
CA ALA A 11 34.40 -55.10 -1.27
C ALA A 11 34.48 -54.14 -0.05
N GLY A 12 33.43 -53.32 0.10
CA GLY A 12 32.83 -52.99 1.39
C GLY A 12 33.45 -51.85 2.20
N PHE A 13 32.95 -50.64 1.99
CA PHE A 13 32.80 -49.68 3.09
C PHE A 13 31.41 -49.04 3.01
N PHE A 14 30.49 -49.58 3.81
CA PHE A 14 29.25 -48.92 4.18
C PHE A 14 29.60 -47.74 5.08
N ALA A 15 29.66 -46.54 4.50
CA ALA A 15 29.58 -45.31 5.27
C ALA A 15 28.11 -44.85 5.27
N SER A 16 27.50 -45.03 6.44
CA SER A 16 26.19 -44.53 6.81
C SER A 16 26.11 -43.01 6.60
N CYS A 17 25.48 -42.57 5.51
CA CYS A 17 24.91 -41.23 5.47
C CYS A 17 23.54 -41.32 6.12
N ALA A 18 23.52 -41.01 7.43
CA ALA A 18 22.32 -40.69 8.16
C ALA A 18 21.53 -39.65 7.35
N ARG A 19 20.45 -40.11 6.72
CA ARG A 19 19.51 -39.27 6.00
C ARG A 19 18.69 -38.55 7.07
N ALA A 20 19.20 -37.42 7.54
CA ALA A 20 18.38 -36.44 8.22
C ALA A 20 17.35 -35.97 7.19
N THR A 21 16.15 -36.53 7.27
CA THR A 21 14.96 -35.93 6.66
C THR A 21 14.71 -34.63 7.39
N ALA A 22 15.42 -33.59 6.99
CA ALA A 22 14.94 -32.23 7.13
C ALA A 22 13.72 -32.15 6.21
N GLN A 23 12.55 -32.51 6.75
CA GLN A 23 11.30 -31.86 6.37
C GLN A 23 11.51 -30.38 6.72
N GLY A 24 12.17 -29.67 5.80
CA GLY A 24 11.97 -28.24 5.68
C GLY A 24 10.50 -28.12 5.35
N ALA A 25 9.71 -27.79 6.37
CA ALA A 25 8.40 -27.22 6.16
C ALA A 25 8.63 -26.06 5.19
N GLU A 26 8.26 -26.28 3.93
CA GLU A 26 7.97 -25.18 3.03
C GLU A 26 6.82 -24.47 3.72
N VAL A 27 7.17 -23.47 4.53
CA VAL A 27 6.24 -22.50 5.06
C VAL A 27 5.75 -21.80 3.80
N ASN A 28 4.69 -22.35 3.22
CA ASN A 28 3.75 -21.62 2.40
C ASN A 28 3.28 -20.47 3.29
N SER A 29 4.10 -19.42 3.36
CA SER A 29 3.67 -18.13 3.83
C SER A 29 2.52 -17.82 2.87
N PRO A 30 1.26 -17.75 3.35
CA PRO A 30 0.19 -17.37 2.47
C PRO A 30 0.64 -16.05 1.83
N VAL A 31 0.66 -16.00 0.51
CA VAL A 31 0.76 -14.73 -0.21
C VAL A 31 -0.45 -13.97 0.30
N LEU A 32 -0.21 -13.08 1.28
CA LEU A 32 -1.26 -12.35 1.96
C LEU A 32 -1.91 -11.54 0.85
N GLU A 33 -3.16 -11.85 0.54
CA GLU A 33 -3.91 -11.17 -0.50
C GLU A 33 -3.77 -9.67 -0.27
N LYS A 34 -3.18 -8.97 -1.23
CA LYS A 34 -2.97 -7.53 -1.12
C LYS A 34 -4.33 -6.89 -0.88
N ASN A 35 -4.53 -6.35 0.31
CA ASN A 35 -5.82 -5.87 0.74
C ASN A 35 -6.19 -4.58 -0.01
N THR A 36 -6.91 -4.75 -1.12
CA THR A 36 -7.33 -3.63 -1.97
C THR A 36 -8.41 -2.74 -1.33
N GLU A 37 -8.95 -3.16 -0.18
CA GLU A 37 -9.98 -2.45 0.57
C GLU A 37 -9.42 -1.63 1.74
N GLY A 38 -8.14 -1.80 2.08
CA GLY A 38 -7.48 -1.03 3.14
C GLY A 38 -7.90 -1.43 4.57
N ILE A 39 -8.23 -2.71 4.79
CA ILE A 39 -8.58 -3.22 6.13
C ILE A 39 -7.31 -3.29 7.00
N ILE A 40 -7.41 -2.75 8.21
CA ILE A 40 -6.37 -2.84 9.25
C ILE A 40 -6.69 -4.04 10.16
N PRO A 41 -5.68 -4.80 10.64
CA PRO A 41 -5.87 -5.79 11.69
C PRO A 41 -6.51 -5.18 12.96
N VAL A 42 -7.54 -5.85 13.49
CA VAL A 42 -8.29 -5.41 14.69
C VAL A 42 -7.39 -5.32 15.94
N GLU A 43 -6.28 -6.06 15.94
CA GLU A 43 -5.30 -6.13 17.02
C GLU A 43 -4.32 -4.95 17.03
N HIS A 44 -4.30 -4.13 15.97
CA HIS A 44 -3.37 -3.00 15.91
C HIS A 44 -3.80 -1.90 16.90
N PRO A 45 -2.91 -1.29 17.69
CA PRO A 45 -3.29 -0.28 18.70
C PRO A 45 -4.03 0.94 18.15
N PHE A 46 -3.84 1.23 16.85
CA PHE A 46 -4.62 2.25 16.15
C PHE A 46 -6.12 1.93 16.10
N TYR A 47 -6.51 0.66 16.12
CA TYR A 47 -7.90 0.22 16.10
C TYR A 47 -8.68 0.72 17.32
N ASP A 48 -8.04 0.75 18.50
CA ASP A 48 -8.66 1.25 19.73
C ASP A 48 -8.90 2.76 19.70
N ILE A 49 -8.02 3.51 19.03
CA ILE A 49 -8.16 4.96 18.85
C ILE A 49 -9.38 5.27 17.97
N ILE A 50 -9.60 4.48 16.92
CA ILE A 50 -10.62 4.76 15.90
C ILE A 50 -12.00 4.17 16.24
N LYS A 51 -12.09 3.35 17.29
CA LYS A 51 -13.31 2.64 17.68
C LYS A 51 -14.44 3.57 18.13
N ASP A 52 -14.09 4.71 18.69
CA ASP A 52 -15.03 5.78 19.05
C ASP A 52 -14.70 7.03 18.22
N PRO A 53 -15.43 7.28 17.11
CA PRO A 53 -15.19 8.44 16.26
C PRO A 53 -15.20 9.77 17.01
N ASP A 54 -15.93 9.89 18.12
CA ASP A 54 -16.04 11.14 18.87
C ASP A 54 -14.90 11.34 19.88
N SER A 55 -14.07 10.32 20.11
CA SER A 55 -13.00 10.36 21.11
C SER A 55 -11.68 10.94 20.61
N TYR A 56 -11.56 11.30 19.33
CA TYR A 56 -10.31 11.81 18.75
C TYR A 56 -10.50 12.99 17.80
N SER A 57 -9.51 13.88 17.79
CA SER A 57 -9.40 15.02 16.89
C SER A 57 -8.48 14.73 15.69
N ILE A 58 -8.50 15.61 14.68
CA ILE A 58 -7.51 15.59 13.57
C ILE A 58 -6.09 15.57 14.11
N LYS A 59 -5.81 16.36 15.16
CA LYS A 59 -4.46 16.47 15.75
C LYS A 59 -4.01 15.18 16.41
N ASP A 60 -4.93 14.43 17.01
CA ASP A 60 -4.60 13.14 17.63
C ASP A 60 -4.21 12.12 16.55
N ILE A 61 -4.95 12.08 15.44
CA ILE A 61 -4.65 11.21 14.30
C ILE A 61 -3.36 11.63 13.59
N ASP A 62 -3.13 12.93 13.38
CA ASP A 62 -1.87 13.43 12.79
C ASP A 62 -0.66 13.09 13.67
N SER A 63 -0.78 13.29 14.99
CA SER A 63 0.28 12.94 15.93
C SER A 63 0.60 11.46 15.88
N TYR A 64 -0.43 10.61 15.85
CA TYR A 64 -0.27 9.16 15.76
C TYR A 64 0.37 8.74 14.43
N TYR A 65 -0.10 9.32 13.31
CA TYR A 65 0.45 9.05 11.99
C TYR A 65 1.95 9.34 11.93
N ARG A 66 2.36 10.53 12.39
CA ARG A 66 3.76 10.97 12.33
C ARG A 66 4.67 10.24 13.31
N LYS A 67 4.16 9.87 14.49
CA LYS A 67 4.96 9.21 15.53
C LYS A 67 5.08 7.72 15.32
N GLU A 68 4.01 7.06 14.93
CA GLU A 68 3.93 5.61 14.87
C GLU A 68 4.12 5.13 13.43
N PHE A 69 3.36 5.63 12.44
CA PHE A 69 3.40 5.06 11.09
C PHE A 69 4.62 5.43 10.26
N LEU A 70 5.34 6.50 10.62
CA LEU A 70 6.59 6.89 9.96
C LEU A 70 7.83 6.22 10.54
N LYS A 71 7.74 5.63 11.74
CA LYS A 71 8.89 5.05 12.46
C LYS A 71 8.98 3.53 12.37
N VAL A 72 7.96 2.89 11.82
CA VAL A 72 7.81 1.44 11.90
C VAL A 72 8.34 0.79 10.62
N ASP A 73 9.32 -0.10 10.76
CA ASP A 73 9.84 -1.02 9.73
C ASP A 73 9.00 -2.33 9.68
N THR A 74 7.67 -2.25 9.79
CA THR A 74 6.80 -3.44 9.66
C THR A 74 6.24 -3.56 8.23
N PRO A 75 6.54 -4.62 7.48
CA PRO A 75 6.54 -4.50 6.02
C PRO A 75 5.17 -4.55 5.35
N ASP A 76 4.18 -5.24 5.95
CA ASP A 76 3.08 -5.77 5.13
C ASP A 76 1.75 -5.00 5.22
N TYR A 77 1.50 -4.23 6.30
CA TYR A 77 0.20 -3.57 6.51
C TYR A 77 0.29 -2.05 6.75
N ILE A 78 1.49 -1.46 6.77
CA ILE A 78 1.69 -0.01 6.87
C ILE A 78 0.95 0.76 5.76
N PRO A 79 0.92 0.32 4.50
CA PRO A 79 0.14 1.00 3.46
C PRO A 79 -1.36 1.07 3.79
N ASN A 80 -1.93 0.03 4.38
CA ASN A 80 -3.33 0.00 4.78
C ASN A 80 -3.60 0.91 5.97
N LEU A 81 -2.72 0.91 6.98
CA LEU A 81 -2.78 1.85 8.10
C LEU A 81 -2.74 3.30 7.63
N LYS A 82 -1.77 3.62 6.75
CA LYS A 82 -1.61 4.96 6.19
C LYS A 82 -2.82 5.37 5.37
N ASN A 83 -3.37 4.46 4.56
CA ASN A 83 -4.60 4.71 3.81
C ASN A 83 -5.79 4.96 4.74
N TYR A 84 -5.97 4.13 5.77
CA TYR A 84 -7.11 4.26 6.65
C TYR A 84 -7.02 5.52 7.53
N ALA A 85 -5.84 5.84 8.06
CA ALA A 85 -5.62 7.07 8.80
C ALA A 85 -5.86 8.30 7.93
N PHE A 86 -5.43 8.26 6.67
CA PHE A 86 -5.74 9.30 5.70
C PHE A 86 -7.26 9.44 5.48
N LYS A 87 -8.00 8.34 5.34
CA LYS A 87 -9.46 8.36 5.24
C LYS A 87 -10.10 9.07 6.44
N ILE A 88 -9.66 8.76 7.66
CA ILE A 88 -10.19 9.41 8.87
C ILE A 88 -9.90 10.92 8.87
N LEU A 89 -8.68 11.32 8.53
CA LEU A 89 -8.32 12.74 8.45
C LEU A 89 -9.22 13.49 7.46
N MET A 90 -9.54 12.86 6.33
CA MET A 90 -10.46 13.39 5.33
C MET A 90 -11.89 13.52 5.87
N GLU A 91 -12.39 12.49 6.57
CA GLU A 91 -13.73 12.52 7.21
C GLU A 91 -13.83 13.57 8.33
N LYS A 92 -12.72 13.85 9.01
CA LYS A 92 -12.64 14.85 10.07
C LYS A 92 -12.44 16.29 9.56
N GLY A 93 -12.33 16.49 8.26
CA GLY A 93 -12.28 17.82 7.64
C GLY A 93 -10.88 18.35 7.37
N LEU A 94 -9.90 17.48 7.09
CA LEU A 94 -8.59 17.90 6.59
C LEU A 94 -8.68 18.85 5.36
N PRO A 95 -9.55 18.62 4.36
CA PRO A 95 -9.71 19.54 3.23
C PRO A 95 -10.18 20.94 3.63
N GLU A 96 -11.08 21.04 4.60
CA GLU A 96 -11.71 22.29 5.01
C GLU A 96 -10.91 23.05 6.06
N HIS A 97 -10.24 22.33 6.96
CA HIS A 97 -9.66 22.88 8.18
C HIS A 97 -8.15 22.67 8.32
N GLY A 98 -7.55 21.80 7.51
CA GLY A 98 -6.11 21.54 7.56
C GLY A 98 -5.29 22.75 7.13
N THR A 99 -4.11 22.93 7.74
CA THR A 99 -3.15 23.94 7.30
C THR A 99 -2.55 23.58 5.93
N GLN A 100 -1.94 24.54 5.26
CA GLN A 100 -1.26 24.29 3.97
C GLN A 100 -0.19 23.21 4.12
N GLU A 101 0.57 23.25 5.21
CA GLU A 101 1.61 22.26 5.52
C GLU A 101 1.03 20.87 5.76
N GLU A 102 -0.09 20.76 6.48
CA GLU A 102 -0.76 19.48 6.74
C GLU A 102 -1.28 18.87 5.44
N LYS A 103 -2.00 19.67 4.63
CA LYS A 103 -2.53 19.23 3.34
C LYS A 103 -1.42 18.75 2.41
N LEU A 104 -0.35 19.55 2.28
CA LEU A 104 0.80 19.20 1.45
C LEU A 104 1.54 17.96 1.97
N PHE A 105 1.65 17.79 3.29
CA PHE A 105 2.22 16.60 3.88
C PHE A 105 1.44 15.34 3.47
N TYR A 106 0.11 15.35 3.62
CA TYR A 106 -0.70 14.18 3.29
C TYR A 106 -0.77 13.90 1.79
N LEU A 107 -0.80 14.93 0.93
CA LEU A 107 -0.68 14.74 -0.52
C LEU A 107 0.62 13.99 -0.87
N ASN A 108 1.75 14.42 -0.29
CA ASN A 108 3.04 13.77 -0.52
C ASN A 108 3.09 12.34 0.05
N GLU A 109 2.50 12.09 1.22
CA GLU A 109 2.43 10.73 1.75
C GLU A 109 1.63 9.79 0.85
N GLN A 110 0.46 10.22 0.35
CA GLN A 110 -0.32 9.41 -0.59
C GLN A 110 0.42 9.19 -1.92
N LEU A 111 1.15 10.20 -2.40
CA LEU A 111 2.03 10.07 -3.57
C LEU A 111 3.23 9.15 -3.35
N ARG A 112 3.61 8.83 -2.10
CA ARG A 112 4.68 7.88 -1.79
C ARG A 112 4.19 6.44 -1.65
N LEU A 113 2.95 6.23 -1.22
CA LEU A 113 2.35 4.89 -1.11
C LEU A 113 2.37 4.15 -2.46
N ASP A 114 2.50 2.82 -2.42
CA ASP A 114 2.48 1.96 -3.61
C ASP A 114 1.10 1.90 -4.26
N ASP A 115 0.05 1.99 -3.45
CA ASP A 115 -1.33 2.13 -3.89
C ASP A 115 -2.18 2.86 -2.86
N ASN A 116 -3.27 3.44 -3.36
CA ASN A 116 -4.18 4.28 -2.59
C ASN A 116 -5.64 3.93 -2.92
N PHE A 117 -5.93 2.66 -3.22
CA PHE A 117 -7.24 2.24 -3.75
C PHE A 117 -8.47 2.65 -2.91
N PRO A 118 -8.40 2.71 -1.56
CA PRO A 118 -9.50 3.20 -0.74
C PRO A 118 -9.69 4.72 -0.81
N ASN A 119 -8.65 5.46 -1.18
CA ASN A 119 -8.56 6.92 -1.05
C ASN A 119 -8.49 7.67 -2.37
N ILE A 120 -8.81 7.02 -3.49
CA ILE A 120 -8.79 7.68 -4.81
C ILE A 120 -9.56 9.01 -4.78
N ASN A 121 -10.82 8.99 -4.36
CA ASN A 121 -11.63 10.21 -4.33
C ASN A 121 -11.12 11.22 -3.29
N ASN A 122 -10.73 10.72 -2.12
CA ASN A 122 -10.20 11.54 -1.03
C ASN A 122 -8.95 12.32 -1.46
N PHE A 123 -8.03 11.68 -2.18
CA PHE A 123 -6.83 12.33 -2.70
C PHE A 123 -7.17 13.50 -3.63
N TYR A 124 -8.06 13.30 -4.61
CA TYR A 124 -8.46 14.37 -5.52
C TYR A 124 -9.24 15.49 -4.81
N SER A 125 -10.05 15.17 -3.79
CA SER A 125 -10.70 16.19 -2.96
C SER A 125 -9.69 17.03 -2.18
N LEU A 126 -8.69 16.39 -1.56
CA LEU A 126 -7.62 17.12 -0.86
C LEU A 126 -6.81 18.00 -1.82
N LEU A 127 -6.49 17.46 -2.99
CA LEU A 127 -5.73 18.16 -4.02
C LEU A 127 -6.49 19.40 -4.50
N LEU A 128 -7.79 19.28 -4.77
CA LEU A 128 -8.63 20.41 -5.16
C LEU A 128 -8.74 21.46 -4.04
N SER A 129 -8.84 21.03 -2.77
CA SER A 129 -8.86 21.92 -1.60
C SER A 129 -7.52 22.64 -1.33
N SER A 130 -6.47 22.29 -2.08
CA SER A 130 -5.13 22.87 -1.96
C SER A 130 -4.83 23.92 -3.03
N ARG A 131 -5.82 24.24 -3.88
CA ARG A 131 -5.69 25.21 -4.97
C ARG A 131 -5.34 26.63 -4.53
N ASP A 132 -5.69 26.99 -3.29
CA ASP A 132 -5.46 28.34 -2.78
C ASP A 132 -3.97 28.62 -2.52
N PHE A 133 -3.12 27.58 -2.55
CA PHE A 133 -1.67 27.70 -2.31
C PHE A 133 -0.77 26.89 -3.24
N LEU A 134 -1.31 25.98 -4.04
CA LEU A 134 -0.57 25.25 -5.09
C LEU A 134 -0.94 25.79 -6.47
N LYS A 135 0.05 25.85 -7.37
CA LYS A 135 -0.19 26.24 -8.76
C LYS A 135 -0.86 25.12 -9.55
N ASP A 136 -1.58 25.48 -10.60
CA ASP A 136 -2.27 24.54 -11.49
C ASP A 136 -1.34 23.49 -12.10
N GLU A 137 -0.09 23.86 -12.40
CA GLU A 137 0.92 22.92 -12.90
C GLU A 137 1.32 21.89 -11.83
N GLU A 138 1.47 22.31 -10.58
CA GLU A 138 1.79 21.43 -9.45
C GLU A 138 0.62 20.48 -9.17
N LEU A 139 -0.59 21.03 -9.11
CA LEU A 139 -1.84 20.29 -8.97
C LEU A 139 -2.01 19.24 -10.06
N THR A 140 -1.80 19.63 -11.31
CA THR A 140 -1.84 18.71 -12.47
C THR A 140 -0.77 17.63 -12.34
N GLY A 141 0.47 18.01 -12.01
CA GLY A 141 1.57 17.05 -11.86
C GLY A 141 1.30 16.00 -10.78
N MET A 142 0.78 16.42 -9.63
CA MET A 142 0.39 15.51 -8.55
C MET A 142 -0.77 14.59 -8.96
N ALA A 143 -1.79 15.12 -9.62
CA ALA A 143 -2.93 14.34 -10.12
C ALA A 143 -2.47 13.26 -11.12
N ASP A 144 -1.62 13.62 -12.07
CA ASP A 144 -1.13 12.70 -13.10
C ASP A 144 -0.21 11.62 -12.50
N ALA A 145 0.68 12.00 -11.58
CA ALA A 145 1.55 11.05 -10.87
C ALA A 145 0.73 10.04 -10.03
N PHE A 146 -0.30 10.52 -9.33
CA PHE A 146 -1.20 9.66 -8.57
C PHE A 146 -1.98 8.71 -9.49
N TYR A 147 -2.52 9.22 -10.61
CA TYR A 147 -3.24 8.43 -11.60
C TYR A 147 -2.36 7.32 -12.17
N GLU A 148 -1.18 7.66 -12.68
CA GLU A 148 -0.27 6.71 -13.31
C GLU A 148 0.14 5.59 -12.35
N LYS A 149 0.51 5.96 -11.12
CA LYS A 149 0.88 4.99 -10.10
C LYS A 149 -0.26 4.04 -9.78
N ASN A 150 -1.45 4.56 -9.47
CA ASN A 150 -2.58 3.73 -9.09
C ASN A 150 -3.08 2.88 -10.26
N ASN A 151 -2.99 3.36 -11.49
CA ASN A 151 -3.33 2.55 -12.67
C ASN A 151 -2.38 1.35 -12.80
N LYS A 152 -1.07 1.55 -12.69
CA LYS A 152 -0.07 0.46 -12.67
C LYS A 152 -0.33 -0.51 -11.52
N SER A 153 -0.70 -0.02 -10.34
CA SER A 153 -1.02 -0.87 -9.19
C SER A 153 -2.30 -1.68 -9.41
N ILE A 154 -3.32 -1.14 -10.07
CA ILE A 154 -4.54 -1.88 -10.45
C ILE A 154 -4.21 -2.99 -11.44
N GLU A 155 -3.36 -2.73 -12.43
CA GLU A 155 -2.98 -3.72 -13.44
C GLU A 155 -2.22 -4.92 -12.82
N LYS A 156 -1.39 -4.66 -11.80
CA LYS A 156 -0.55 -5.66 -11.12
C LYS A 156 -1.25 -6.40 -9.99
N ALA A 157 -2.33 -5.85 -9.43
CA ALA A 157 -3.03 -6.46 -8.30
C ALA A 157 -3.80 -7.72 -8.74
N THR A 158 -3.90 -8.69 -7.83
CA THR A 158 -4.80 -9.83 -7.98
C THR A 158 -6.21 -9.38 -7.62
N TRP A 159 -7.16 -9.59 -8.53
CA TRP A 159 -8.55 -9.20 -8.34
C TRP A 159 -9.42 -10.46 -8.22
N PRO A 160 -10.38 -10.50 -7.28
CA PRO A 160 -11.29 -11.64 -7.18
C PRO A 160 -12.14 -11.81 -8.45
N THR A 161 -12.48 -10.70 -9.10
CA THR A 161 -13.20 -10.69 -10.38
C THR A 161 -12.71 -9.58 -11.30
N GLU A 162 -12.81 -9.82 -12.62
CA GLU A 162 -12.57 -8.80 -13.64
C GLU A 162 -13.51 -7.58 -13.49
N THR A 163 -14.74 -7.80 -13.01
CA THR A 163 -15.68 -6.72 -12.72
C THR A 163 -15.17 -5.77 -11.64
N GLN A 164 -14.57 -6.28 -10.56
CA GLN A 164 -13.99 -5.44 -9.50
C GLN A 164 -12.80 -4.63 -10.01
N LYS A 165 -11.92 -5.24 -10.82
CA LYS A 165 -10.82 -4.54 -11.49
C LYS A 165 -11.35 -3.38 -12.34
N ARG A 166 -12.29 -3.65 -13.26
CA ARG A 166 -12.89 -2.63 -14.13
C ARG A 166 -13.59 -1.53 -13.36
N ASN A 167 -14.27 -1.86 -12.27
CA ASN A 167 -14.89 -0.88 -11.39
C ASN A 167 -13.83 0.04 -10.79
N LYS A 168 -12.71 -0.50 -10.30
CA LYS A 168 -11.62 0.30 -9.75
C LYS A 168 -10.95 1.19 -10.80
N GLU A 169 -10.66 0.66 -11.99
CA GLU A 169 -10.15 1.44 -13.13
C GLU A 169 -11.10 2.59 -13.49
N LYS A 170 -12.40 2.31 -13.54
CA LYS A 170 -13.43 3.31 -13.80
C LYS A 170 -13.44 4.39 -12.73
N THR A 171 -13.38 4.03 -11.45
CA THR A 171 -13.30 5.00 -10.34
C THR A 171 -12.09 5.89 -10.49
N LEU A 172 -10.90 5.32 -10.72
CA LEU A 172 -9.66 6.08 -10.88
C LEU A 172 -9.75 7.07 -12.05
N ARG A 173 -10.18 6.60 -13.22
CA ARG A 173 -10.34 7.41 -14.43
C ARG A 173 -11.39 8.51 -14.26
N MET A 174 -12.51 8.21 -13.63
CA MET A 174 -13.57 9.20 -13.40
C MET A 174 -13.12 10.28 -12.43
N ALA A 175 -12.44 9.92 -11.33
CA ALA A 175 -11.93 10.87 -10.35
C ALA A 175 -10.88 11.82 -10.97
N HIS A 176 -9.92 11.27 -11.70
CA HIS A 176 -8.90 12.06 -12.41
C HIS A 176 -9.52 13.00 -13.45
N ARG A 177 -10.43 12.48 -14.30
CA ARG A 177 -11.13 13.30 -15.29
C ARG A 177 -11.94 14.41 -14.63
N LYS A 178 -12.66 14.10 -13.54
CA LYS A 178 -13.45 15.09 -12.80
C LYS A 178 -12.54 16.20 -12.27
N PHE A 179 -11.44 15.84 -11.61
CA PHE A 179 -10.45 16.82 -11.13
C PHE A 179 -9.93 17.74 -12.24
N ARG A 180 -9.57 17.17 -13.40
CA ARG A 180 -9.08 17.96 -14.55
C ARG A 180 -10.13 18.93 -15.09
N LEU A 181 -11.41 18.57 -15.04
CA LEU A 181 -12.50 19.46 -15.41
C LEU A 181 -12.69 20.56 -14.36
N ASP A 182 -12.71 20.19 -13.08
CA ASP A 182 -12.89 21.13 -11.97
C ASP A 182 -11.76 22.17 -11.93
N LEU A 183 -10.53 21.79 -12.27
CA LEU A 183 -9.38 22.71 -12.38
C LEU A 183 -9.48 23.67 -13.57
N ARG A 184 -10.16 23.26 -14.66
CA ARG A 184 -10.26 24.07 -15.89
C ARG A 184 -11.35 25.14 -15.83
N PHE A 185 -12.40 24.89 -15.06
CA PHE A 185 -13.60 25.75 -15.01
C PHE A 185 -13.67 26.63 -13.76
N HIS A 186 -12.55 26.76 -13.04
CA HIS A 186 -12.35 27.64 -11.91
C HIS A 186 -11.09 28.46 -12.09
#